data_AF-T1XGF8-F1
#
_entry.id   AF-T1XGF8-F1
#
_cell.length_a   1.000
_cell.length_b   1.000
_cell.length_c   1.000
_cell.angle_alpha   90.00
_cell.angle_beta   90.00
_cell.angle_gamma   90.00
#
_symmetry.space_group_name_H-M   'P 1'
#
loop_
_entity.id
_entity.type
_entity.pdbx_description
1 polymer ?
#
loop_
_entity_poly.entity_id
_entity_poly.type
_entity_poly.pdbx_seq_one_letter_code
_entity_poly.pdbx_strand_id
1 'polypeptide(L)'
;MSSTTHGTTPYYFVPGPSAYPVMAATGLFFVILGAGQWINGHQWGAWSLLLGMVGWLATLFVWFRTAIGESESGQYGHKIDLSFRWSMSWFIFSEVMFFGAFFTALWWTRTHSLPALGSLDNALLWPDFKAVWPSIAAGATGSPADIVEPFQTVGPFWLPTINTALLLSSGATLTIAHHALRAGHRAQTIRFMWLTVLLGVLFLGVQGYEYHHLYTDLNLKLSSGAYGSTFFMLTGFHGLHVFIGMLMLLFITLRLQKGHFTPERHFGFEGAAWYWHFVDVVWLGLYMLVYWL
;
A
#
# COMPACT_ATOMS: atom_id res chain seq x y z
N MET A 1 38.01 -35.45 7.97
CA MET A 1 37.20 -34.23 7.86
C MET A 1 36.74 -34.11 6.42
N SER A 2 35.50 -34.46 6.12
CA SER A 2 34.93 -34.30 4.78
C SER A 2 34.55 -32.83 4.63
N SER A 3 35.24 -32.14 3.73
CA SER A 3 34.85 -30.79 3.31
C SER A 3 33.59 -30.92 2.47
N THR A 4 32.42 -30.75 3.09
CA THR A 4 31.18 -30.51 2.35
C THR A 4 31.29 -29.15 1.68
N THR A 5 31.74 -29.15 0.43
CA THR A 5 31.51 -28.04 -0.48
C THR A 5 30.01 -27.89 -0.64
N HIS A 6 29.45 -26.77 -0.16
CA HIS A 6 28.08 -26.37 -0.47
C HIS A 6 28.02 -26.04 -1.97
N GLY A 7 27.85 -27.08 -2.78
CA GLY A 7 27.63 -26.95 -4.21
C GLY A 7 26.40 -26.10 -4.44
N THR A 8 26.56 -25.00 -5.18
CA THR A 8 25.44 -24.29 -5.79
C THR A 8 24.67 -25.30 -6.63
N THR A 9 23.44 -25.61 -6.26
CA THR A 9 22.58 -26.51 -7.02
C THR A 9 22.45 -25.96 -8.46
N PRO A 10 22.93 -26.69 -9.49
CA PRO A 10 22.93 -26.18 -10.87
C PRO A 10 21.51 -26.09 -11.47
N TYR A 11 20.56 -26.76 -10.82
CA TYR A 11 19.16 -26.87 -11.22
C TYR A 11 18.28 -25.84 -10.48
N TYR A 12 17.26 -25.34 -11.16
CA TYR A 12 16.26 -24.45 -10.57
C TYR A 12 15.42 -25.25 -9.57
N PHE A 13 15.43 -24.90 -8.28
CA PHE A 13 14.64 -25.65 -7.31
C PHE A 13 13.14 -25.45 -7.58
N VAL A 14 12.44 -26.58 -7.71
CA VAL A 14 10.99 -26.63 -7.87
C VAL A 14 10.42 -27.23 -6.58
N PRO A 15 9.58 -26.50 -5.84
CA PRO A 15 8.98 -27.01 -4.62
C PRO A 15 8.05 -28.20 -4.94
N GLY A 16 7.87 -29.08 -3.95
CA GLY A 16 6.92 -30.19 -4.06
C GLY A 16 5.46 -29.71 -4.18
N PRO A 17 4.51 -30.62 -4.44
CA PRO A 17 3.09 -30.30 -4.51
C PRO A 17 2.60 -29.59 -3.24
N SER A 18 1.82 -28.53 -3.40
CA SER A 18 1.28 -27.74 -2.29
C SER A 18 -0.20 -27.41 -2.48
N ALA A 19 -0.95 -27.48 -1.38
CA ALA A 19 -2.36 -27.09 -1.33
C ALA A 19 -2.58 -25.58 -1.15
N TYR A 20 -1.54 -24.80 -0.86
CA TYR A 20 -1.66 -23.38 -0.55
C TYR A 20 -2.38 -22.55 -1.63
N PRO A 21 -2.16 -22.77 -2.95
CA PRO A 21 -2.90 -22.04 -3.98
C PRO A 21 -4.42 -22.25 -3.90
N VAL A 22 -4.87 -23.49 -3.73
CA VAL A 22 -6.30 -23.83 -3.64
C VAL A 22 -6.90 -23.31 -2.34
N MET A 23 -6.18 -23.42 -1.22
CA MET A 23 -6.62 -22.88 0.06
C MET A 23 -6.77 -21.34 0.01
N ALA A 24 -5.81 -20.65 -0.59
CA ALA A 24 -5.85 -19.19 -0.75
C ALA A 24 -7.00 -18.76 -1.66
N ALA A 25 -7.21 -19.45 -2.78
CA ALA A 25 -8.33 -19.20 -3.70
C ALA A 25 -9.68 -19.43 -3.01
N THR A 26 -9.80 -20.50 -2.21
CA THR A 26 -11.01 -20.79 -1.43
C THR A 26 -11.29 -19.70 -0.39
N GLY A 27 -10.27 -19.27 0.34
CA GLY A 27 -10.38 -18.14 1.28
C GLY A 27 -10.83 -16.86 0.59
N LEU A 28 -10.21 -16.50 -0.53
CA LEU A 28 -10.57 -15.34 -1.35
C LEU A 28 -12.00 -15.41 -1.89
N PHE A 29 -12.47 -16.59 -2.29
CA PHE A 29 -13.87 -16.79 -2.70
C PHE A 29 -14.84 -16.36 -1.59
N PHE A 30 -14.61 -16.83 -0.35
CA PHE A 30 -15.46 -16.46 0.79
C PHE A 30 -15.33 -14.97 1.18
N VAL A 31 -14.16 -14.36 0.98
CA VAL A 31 -13.97 -12.91 1.16
C VAL A 31 -14.84 -12.13 0.18
N ILE A 32 -14.75 -12.41 -1.12
CA ILE A 32 -15.49 -11.67 -2.14
C ILE A 32 -17.00 -11.94 -2.03
N LEU A 33 -17.39 -13.21 -1.83
CA LEU A 33 -18.79 -13.57 -1.60
C LEU A 33 -19.34 -12.86 -0.37
N GLY A 34 -18.62 -12.93 0.76
CA GLY A 34 -19.05 -12.34 2.01
C GLY A 34 -19.18 -10.82 1.94
N ALA A 35 -18.16 -10.14 1.41
CA ALA A 35 -18.18 -8.68 1.23
C ALA A 35 -19.32 -8.25 0.30
N GLY A 36 -19.49 -8.93 -0.84
CA GLY A 36 -20.57 -8.63 -1.79
C GLY A 36 -21.95 -8.77 -1.16
N GLN A 37 -22.19 -9.85 -0.43
CA GLN A 37 -23.48 -10.11 0.22
C GLN A 37 -23.73 -9.13 1.37
N TRP A 38 -22.71 -8.78 2.14
CA TRP A 38 -22.82 -7.83 3.24
C TRP A 38 -23.17 -6.43 2.75
N ILE A 39 -22.50 -5.94 1.70
CA ILE A 39 -22.80 -4.64 1.07
C ILE A 39 -24.24 -4.60 0.52
N ASN A 40 -24.77 -5.73 0.06
CA ASN A 40 -26.15 -5.86 -0.42
C ASN A 40 -27.17 -6.14 0.71
N GLY A 41 -26.79 -5.95 1.98
CA GLY A 41 -27.70 -6.02 3.13
C GLY A 41 -27.90 -7.42 3.74
N HIS A 42 -27.29 -8.45 3.17
CA HIS A 42 -27.36 -9.81 3.71
C HIS A 42 -26.38 -9.98 4.88
N GLN A 43 -26.91 -10.02 6.11
CA GLN A 43 -26.11 -10.05 7.34
C GLN A 43 -25.20 -11.29 7.48
N TRP A 44 -25.57 -12.42 6.88
CA TRP A 44 -24.71 -13.61 6.86
C TRP A 44 -23.41 -13.38 6.08
N GLY A 45 -23.39 -12.39 5.19
CA GLY A 45 -22.21 -12.00 4.41
C GLY A 45 -21.04 -11.60 5.30
N ALA A 46 -21.29 -10.93 6.44
CA ALA A 46 -20.24 -10.56 7.39
C ALA A 46 -19.52 -11.79 7.98
N TRP A 47 -20.24 -12.87 8.28
CA TRP A 47 -19.66 -14.12 8.78
C TRP A 47 -18.88 -14.86 7.69
N SER A 48 -19.40 -14.89 6.45
CA SER A 48 -18.67 -15.43 5.30
C SER A 48 -17.37 -14.67 5.05
N LEU A 49 -17.41 -13.33 5.12
CA LEU A 49 -16.24 -12.48 4.97
C LEU A 49 -15.21 -12.77 6.06
N LEU A 50 -15.62 -12.83 7.32
CA LEU A 50 -14.73 -13.13 8.45
C LEU A 50 -14.07 -14.51 8.28
N LEU A 51 -14.87 -15.53 7.94
CA LEU A 51 -14.36 -16.88 7.68
C LEU A 51 -13.34 -16.89 6.54
N GLY A 52 -13.66 -16.23 5.43
CA GLY A 52 -12.76 -16.08 4.28
C GLY A 52 -11.46 -15.38 4.65
N MET A 53 -11.53 -14.27 5.40
CA MET A 53 -10.37 -13.51 5.85
C MET A 53 -9.46 -14.34 6.76
N VAL A 54 -10.02 -15.04 7.75
CA VAL A 54 -9.25 -15.91 8.65
C VAL A 54 -8.58 -17.04 7.87
N GLY A 55 -9.31 -17.73 7.00
CA GLY A 55 -8.76 -18.83 6.18
C GLY A 55 -7.67 -18.37 5.22
N TRP A 56 -7.89 -17.23 4.55
CA TRP A 56 -6.92 -16.64 3.62
C TRP A 56 -5.64 -16.18 4.34
N LEU A 57 -5.77 -15.42 5.44
CA LEU A 57 -4.62 -14.95 6.23
C LEU A 57 -3.84 -16.11 6.88
N ALA A 58 -4.54 -17.13 7.39
CA ALA A 58 -3.89 -18.33 7.92
C ALA A 58 -3.11 -19.08 6.83
N THR A 59 -3.67 -19.19 5.62
CA THR A 59 -2.99 -19.80 4.47
C THR A 59 -1.73 -19.02 4.11
N LEU A 60 -1.81 -17.69 3.99
CA LEU A 60 -0.64 -16.85 3.70
C LEU A 60 0.43 -16.97 4.78
N PHE A 61 0.05 -16.98 6.06
CA PHE A 61 0.99 -17.15 7.16
C PHE A 61 1.77 -18.48 7.07
N VAL A 62 1.07 -19.59 6.85
CA VAL A 62 1.71 -20.91 6.71
C VAL A 62 2.55 -20.99 5.44
N TRP A 63 2.08 -20.41 4.33
CA TRP A 63 2.80 -20.39 3.06
C TRP A 63 4.11 -19.60 3.19
N PHE A 64 4.07 -18.37 3.69
CA PHE A 64 5.28 -17.58 3.90
C PHE A 64 6.25 -18.23 4.89
N ARG A 65 5.75 -18.86 5.96
CA ARG A 65 6.60 -19.63 6.88
C ARG A 65 7.31 -20.78 6.17
N THR A 66 6.61 -21.49 5.28
CA THR A 66 7.19 -22.59 4.50
C THR A 66 8.27 -22.07 3.55
N ALA A 67 8.00 -20.99 2.82
CA ALA A 67 8.98 -20.36 1.91
C ALA A 67 10.22 -19.84 2.67
N ILE A 68 10.05 -19.30 3.88
CA ILE A 68 11.18 -18.95 4.74
C ILE A 68 11.98 -20.21 5.13
N GLY A 69 11.32 -21.30 5.51
CA GLY A 69 11.98 -22.56 5.83
C GLY A 69 12.79 -23.14 4.67
N GLU A 70 12.23 -23.12 3.46
CA GLU A 70 12.91 -23.52 2.23
C GLU A 70 14.13 -22.63 1.94
N SER A 71 14.00 -21.31 2.09
CA SER A 71 15.11 -20.36 1.96
C SER A 71 16.25 -20.69 2.94
N GLU A 72 15.95 -20.89 4.22
CA GLU A 72 16.95 -21.18 5.25
C GLU A 72 17.58 -22.57 5.09
N SER A 73 16.89 -23.52 4.45
CA SER A 73 17.44 -24.85 4.16
C SER A 73 18.54 -24.84 3.09
N GLY A 74 18.79 -23.70 2.44
CA GLY A 74 19.81 -23.54 1.41
C GLY A 74 19.41 -24.08 0.03
N GLN A 75 18.13 -24.42 -0.17
CA GLN A 75 17.60 -24.91 -1.45
C GLN A 75 17.56 -23.83 -2.54
N TYR A 76 17.52 -22.55 -2.14
CA TYR A 76 17.46 -21.43 -3.08
C TYR A 76 18.85 -21.07 -3.62
N GLY A 77 19.12 -21.45 -4.86
CA GLY A 77 20.31 -21.08 -5.61
C GLY A 77 20.18 -19.71 -6.32
N HIS A 78 21.23 -19.31 -7.05
CA HIS A 78 21.29 -18.01 -7.73
C HIS A 78 20.14 -17.77 -8.73
N LYS A 79 19.72 -18.82 -9.47
CA LYS A 79 18.61 -18.70 -10.44
C LYS A 79 17.29 -18.31 -9.76
N ILE A 80 17.04 -18.82 -8.55
CA ILE A 80 15.83 -18.49 -7.77
C ILE A 80 15.91 -17.06 -7.24
N ASP A 81 17.06 -16.66 -6.72
CA ASP A 81 17.29 -15.27 -6.29
C ASP A 81 17.00 -14.29 -7.43
N LEU A 82 17.51 -14.57 -8.63
CA LEU A 82 17.23 -13.78 -9.82
C LEU A 82 15.72 -13.77 -10.17
N SER A 83 15.05 -14.93 -10.14
CA SER A 83 13.61 -15.01 -10.39
C SER A 83 12.79 -14.21 -9.37
N PHE A 84 13.14 -14.24 -8.08
CA PHE A 84 12.44 -13.46 -7.07
C PHE A 84 12.65 -11.96 -7.24
N ARG A 85 13.86 -11.52 -7.62
CA ARG A 85 14.11 -10.11 -7.95
C ARG A 85 13.26 -9.63 -9.12
N TRP A 86 13.20 -10.39 -10.22
CA TRP A 86 12.33 -10.06 -11.34
C TRP A 86 10.85 -10.08 -10.97
N SER A 87 10.42 -11.06 -10.17
CA SER A 87 9.04 -11.14 -9.69
C SER A 87 8.68 -9.92 -8.85
N MET A 88 9.57 -9.49 -7.96
CA MET A 88 9.35 -8.29 -7.15
C MET A 88 9.32 -7.01 -7.99
N SER A 89 10.19 -6.89 -8.99
CA SER A 89 10.19 -5.75 -9.91
C SER A 89 8.88 -5.67 -10.71
N TRP A 90 8.39 -6.80 -11.24
CA TRP A 90 7.13 -6.85 -11.97
C TRP A 90 5.92 -6.58 -11.08
N PHE A 91 5.95 -7.07 -9.83
CA PHE A 91 4.93 -6.75 -8.83
C PHE A 91 4.90 -5.24 -8.52
N ILE A 92 6.05 -4.62 -8.24
CA ILE A 92 6.11 -3.16 -8.02
C ILE A 92 5.63 -2.41 -9.26
N PHE A 93 6.04 -2.85 -10.46
CA PHE A 93 5.58 -2.24 -11.70
C PHE A 93 4.06 -2.29 -11.85
N SER A 94 3.40 -3.42 -11.53
CA SER A 94 1.94 -3.48 -11.56
C SER A 94 1.30 -2.54 -10.55
N GLU A 95 1.87 -2.37 -9.35
CA GLU A 95 1.37 -1.41 -8.36
C GLU A 95 1.54 0.05 -8.84
N VAL A 96 2.65 0.37 -9.52
CA VAL A 96 2.84 1.70 -10.14
C VAL A 96 1.77 1.95 -11.21
N MET A 97 1.45 0.96 -12.04
CA MET A 97 0.38 1.09 -13.04
C MET A 97 -1.01 1.23 -12.39
N PHE A 98 -1.25 0.51 -11.29
CA PHE A 98 -2.48 0.64 -10.51
C PHE A 98 -2.68 2.06 -9.98
N PHE A 99 -1.67 2.65 -9.32
CA PHE A 99 -1.73 4.06 -8.91
C PHE A 99 -1.79 5.02 -10.10
N GLY A 100 -1.09 4.70 -11.20
CA GLY A 100 -1.15 5.44 -12.45
C GLY A 100 -2.60 5.62 -12.93
N ALA A 101 -3.42 4.57 -12.89
CA ALA A 101 -4.83 4.66 -13.26
C ALA A 101 -5.62 5.64 -12.36
N PHE A 102 -5.39 5.63 -11.04
CA PHE A 102 -6.04 6.58 -10.14
C PHE A 102 -5.58 8.03 -10.33
N PHE A 103 -4.28 8.25 -10.56
CA PHE A 103 -3.76 9.59 -10.87
C PHE A 103 -4.31 10.10 -12.20
N THR A 104 -4.41 9.24 -13.22
CA THR A 104 -5.05 9.60 -14.49
C THR A 104 -6.54 9.91 -14.30
N ALA A 105 -7.26 9.16 -13.46
CA ALA A 105 -8.66 9.44 -13.15
C ALA A 105 -8.83 10.80 -12.44
N LEU A 106 -7.96 11.13 -11.49
CA LEU A 106 -7.92 12.43 -10.82
C LEU A 106 -7.66 13.56 -11.83
N TRP A 107 -6.61 13.41 -12.65
CA TRP A 107 -6.26 14.38 -13.68
C TRP A 107 -7.41 14.59 -14.66
N TRP A 108 -7.95 13.52 -15.25
CA TRP A 108 -9.05 13.58 -16.22
C TRP A 108 -10.30 14.24 -15.63
N THR A 109 -10.64 13.89 -14.38
CA THR A 109 -11.78 14.49 -13.68
C THR A 109 -11.59 16.00 -13.55
N ARG A 110 -10.39 16.44 -13.14
CA ARG A 110 -10.06 17.84 -12.88
C ARG A 110 -9.94 18.67 -14.16
N THR A 111 -9.29 18.15 -15.20
CA THR A 111 -8.92 18.93 -16.40
C THR A 111 -9.89 18.79 -17.56
N HIS A 112 -10.66 17.69 -17.62
CA HIS A 112 -11.56 17.42 -18.73
C HIS A 112 -13.03 17.32 -18.29
N SER A 113 -13.35 16.43 -17.35
CA SER A 113 -14.75 16.20 -16.97
C SER A 113 -15.38 17.41 -16.31
N LEU A 114 -14.70 18.02 -15.34
CA LEU A 114 -15.24 19.15 -14.60
C LEU A 114 -15.46 20.39 -15.49
N PRO A 115 -14.49 20.83 -16.32
CA PRO A 115 -14.71 21.94 -17.24
C PRO A 115 -15.77 21.66 -18.31
N ALA A 116 -15.86 20.42 -18.80
CA ALA A 116 -16.89 20.04 -19.77
C ALA A 116 -18.29 20.15 -19.16
N LEU A 117 -18.49 19.71 -17.91
CA LEU A 117 -19.78 19.82 -17.22
C LEU A 117 -20.21 21.27 -16.99
N GLY A 118 -19.25 22.18 -16.75
CA GLY A 118 -19.52 23.61 -16.61
C GLY A 118 -19.52 24.42 -17.92
N SER A 119 -19.45 23.77 -19.08
CA SER A 119 -19.42 24.47 -20.37
C SER A 119 -20.81 24.96 -20.79
N LEU A 120 -20.84 25.97 -21.66
CA LEU A 120 -22.10 26.47 -22.24
C LEU A 120 -22.88 25.39 -22.98
N ASP A 121 -22.19 24.44 -23.61
CA ASP A 121 -22.82 23.33 -24.35
C ASP A 121 -23.64 22.42 -23.42
N ASN A 122 -23.23 22.30 -22.15
CA ASN A 122 -23.89 21.48 -21.15
C ASN A 122 -24.84 22.27 -20.23
N ALA A 123 -24.95 23.59 -20.40
CA ALA A 123 -25.77 24.45 -19.56
C ALA A 123 -27.27 24.09 -19.59
N LEU A 124 -27.73 23.47 -20.69
CA LEU A 124 -29.11 22.96 -20.79
C LEU A 124 -29.34 21.73 -19.90
N LEU A 125 -28.33 20.86 -19.74
CA LEU A 125 -28.42 19.64 -18.95
C LEU A 125 -28.11 19.89 -17.46
N TRP A 126 -27.16 20.79 -17.19
CA TRP A 126 -26.66 21.10 -15.86
C TRP A 126 -26.71 22.61 -15.61
N PRO A 127 -27.91 23.20 -15.51
CA PRO A 127 -28.04 24.62 -15.21
C PRO A 127 -27.35 24.94 -13.88
N ASP A 128 -26.67 26.08 -13.83
CA ASP A 128 -25.98 26.60 -12.65
C ASP A 128 -24.81 25.76 -12.10
N PHE A 129 -24.36 24.73 -12.84
CA PHE A 129 -23.18 23.94 -12.46
C PHE A 129 -21.91 24.80 -12.48
N LYS A 130 -21.20 24.83 -11.36
CA LYS A 130 -19.92 25.55 -11.22
C LYS A 130 -18.75 24.57 -11.24
N ALA A 131 -17.97 24.63 -12.31
CA ALA A 131 -16.75 23.84 -12.49
C ALA A 131 -15.58 24.35 -11.63
N VAL A 132 -15.64 24.17 -10.31
CA VAL A 132 -14.60 24.61 -9.37
C VAL A 132 -13.91 23.40 -8.73
N TRP A 133 -12.56 23.42 -8.69
CA TRP A 133 -11.73 22.40 -8.04
C TRP A 133 -10.75 23.02 -7.03
N PRO A 134 -10.66 22.50 -5.80
CA PRO A 134 -11.66 21.63 -5.16
C PRO A 134 -13.01 22.35 -5.08
N SER A 135 -14.11 21.65 -4.78
CA SER A 135 -15.44 22.28 -4.68
C SER A 135 -15.60 23.05 -3.35
N ILE A 136 -14.75 24.07 -3.14
CA ILE A 136 -14.56 24.82 -1.89
C ILE A 136 -15.40 26.09 -1.75
N ALA A 137 -16.30 26.40 -2.69
CA ALA A 137 -17.22 27.51 -2.44
C ALA A 137 -18.29 27.05 -1.43
N ALA A 138 -18.33 27.67 -0.25
CA ALA A 138 -19.39 27.45 0.74
C ALA A 138 -20.75 27.72 0.08
N GLY A 139 -21.63 26.71 0.06
CA GLY A 139 -22.91 26.76 -0.69
C GLY A 139 -22.79 26.48 -2.19
N ALA A 140 -21.62 26.11 -2.69
CA ALA A 140 -21.41 25.53 -4.01
C ALA A 140 -20.75 24.18 -3.84
N THR A 141 -21.52 23.23 -3.32
CA THR A 141 -21.27 21.87 -3.76
C THR A 141 -21.45 21.91 -5.27
N GLY A 142 -20.55 21.28 -6.04
CA GLY A 142 -20.72 21.16 -7.49
C GLY A 142 -21.94 20.30 -7.87
N SER A 143 -22.91 20.18 -6.98
CA SER A 143 -24.16 19.48 -7.17
C SER A 143 -25.24 20.52 -7.45
N PRO A 144 -25.75 20.61 -8.69
CA PRO A 144 -26.91 21.44 -9.04
C PRO A 144 -28.19 21.08 -8.26
N ALA A 145 -28.16 20.00 -7.48
CA ALA A 145 -29.32 19.42 -6.79
C ALA A 145 -29.16 19.40 -5.27
N ASP A 146 -28.14 20.08 -4.70
CA ASP A 146 -27.83 20.08 -3.26
C ASP A 146 -27.68 18.66 -2.66
N ILE A 147 -27.31 17.66 -3.47
CA ILE A 147 -27.17 16.26 -3.02
C ILE A 147 -25.88 15.99 -2.24
N VAL A 148 -24.95 16.95 -2.24
CA VAL A 148 -23.69 16.85 -1.48
C VAL A 148 -23.70 17.91 -0.40
N GLU A 149 -23.40 17.51 0.83
CA GLU A 149 -23.27 18.44 1.95
C GLU A 149 -22.01 19.33 1.79
N PRO A 150 -22.04 20.60 2.24
CA PRO A 150 -20.85 21.45 2.24
C PRO A 150 -19.71 20.82 3.04
N PHE A 151 -18.48 20.97 2.53
CA PHE A 151 -17.27 20.46 3.15
C PHE A 151 -16.09 21.41 2.93
N GLN A 152 -15.04 21.22 3.72
CA GLN A 152 -13.76 21.93 3.58
C GLN A 152 -12.65 20.95 3.21
N THR A 153 -11.63 21.45 2.51
CA THR A 153 -10.45 20.66 2.14
C THR A 153 -9.27 20.97 3.04
N VAL A 154 -8.32 20.05 3.11
CA VAL A 154 -7.04 20.26 3.77
C VAL A 154 -6.00 20.75 2.78
N GLY A 155 -5.21 21.73 3.21
CA GLY A 155 -4.00 22.12 2.50
C GLY A 155 -2.84 21.16 2.79
N PRO A 156 -1.65 21.42 2.23
CA PRO A 156 -0.46 20.58 2.42
C PRO A 156 0.12 20.65 3.84
N PHE A 157 -0.35 21.61 4.64
CA PHE A 157 0.16 21.97 5.94
C PHE A 157 -0.92 21.75 7.01
N TRP A 158 -0.63 21.24 8.21
CA TRP A 158 0.66 20.74 8.71
C TRP A 158 0.75 19.20 8.69
N LEU A 159 -0.39 18.50 8.75
CA LEU A 159 -0.44 17.02 8.83
C LEU A 159 0.21 16.33 7.62
N PRO A 160 -0.10 16.70 6.36
CA PRO A 160 0.50 16.03 5.21
C PRO A 160 2.02 16.25 5.15
N THR A 161 2.49 17.44 5.53
CA THR A 161 3.93 17.74 5.63
C THR A 161 4.63 16.89 6.69
N ILE A 162 4.03 16.71 7.87
CA ILE A 162 4.56 15.83 8.91
C ILE A 162 4.66 14.40 8.39
N ASN A 163 3.61 13.90 7.72
CA ASN A 163 3.60 12.56 7.12
C ASN A 163 4.67 12.40 6.03
N THR A 164 4.89 13.42 5.20
CA THR A 164 6.01 13.45 4.25
C THR A 164 7.36 13.35 4.96
N ALA A 165 7.57 14.12 6.03
CA ALA A 165 8.81 14.07 6.81
C ALA A 165 9.02 12.68 7.47
N LEU A 166 7.96 12.06 8.00
CA LEU A 166 8.00 10.72 8.58
C LEU A 166 8.41 9.67 7.55
N LEU A 167 7.78 9.65 6.37
CA LEU A 167 8.10 8.68 5.32
C LEU A 167 9.51 8.88 4.76
N LEU A 168 9.91 10.10 4.42
CA LEU A 168 11.26 10.37 3.91
C LEU A 168 12.34 10.01 4.95
N SER A 169 12.09 10.31 6.23
CA SER A 169 12.99 9.90 7.31
C SER A 169 13.04 8.38 7.43
N SER A 170 11.91 7.69 7.26
CA SER A 170 11.85 6.23 7.29
C SER A 170 12.65 5.60 6.14
N GLY A 171 12.57 6.15 4.92
CA GLY A 171 13.38 5.72 3.78
C GLY A 171 14.89 5.93 4.01
N ALA A 172 15.28 7.04 4.63
CA ALA A 172 16.68 7.28 5.01
C ALA A 172 17.18 6.26 6.04
N THR A 173 16.40 6.00 7.10
CA THR A 173 16.74 5.00 8.13
C THR A 173 16.85 3.58 7.55
N LEU A 174 15.97 3.23 6.60
CA LEU A 174 16.01 1.94 5.89
C LEU A 174 17.26 1.81 5.02
N THR A 175 17.64 2.89 4.33
CA THR A 175 18.88 2.94 3.54
C THR A 175 20.10 2.75 4.43
N ILE A 176 20.14 3.37 5.61
CA ILE A 176 21.22 3.17 6.58
C ILE A 176 21.24 1.71 7.07
N ALA A 177 20.07 1.12 7.35
CA ALA A 177 19.97 -0.28 7.75
C ALA A 177 20.54 -1.23 6.67
N HIS A 178 20.25 -0.94 5.40
CA HIS A 178 20.75 -1.74 4.28
C HIS A 178 22.28 -1.70 4.17
N HIS A 179 22.87 -0.50 4.24
CA HIS A 179 24.34 -0.37 4.21
C HIS A 179 24.99 -1.06 5.41
N ALA A 180 24.40 -0.96 6.60
CA ALA A 180 24.87 -1.69 7.78
C ALA A 180 24.78 -3.22 7.60
N LEU A 181 23.74 -3.72 6.93
CA LEU A 181 23.57 -5.15 6.65
C LEU A 181 24.69 -5.66 5.74
N ARG A 182 24.96 -4.93 4.65
CA ARG A 182 26.04 -5.25 3.70
C ARG A 182 27.44 -5.14 4.31
N ALA A 183 27.61 -4.29 5.33
CA ALA A 183 28.85 -4.20 6.10
C ALA A 183 28.96 -5.26 7.22
N GLY A 184 27.95 -6.12 7.40
CA GLY A 184 27.92 -7.12 8.48
C GLY A 184 27.60 -6.57 9.87
N HIS A 185 27.23 -5.29 10.00
CA HIS A 185 26.89 -4.64 11.26
C HIS A 185 25.44 -4.92 11.70
N ARG A 186 25.15 -6.19 12.03
CA ARG A 186 23.80 -6.66 12.32
C ARG A 186 23.05 -5.88 13.41
N ALA A 187 23.72 -5.55 14.51
CA ALA A 187 23.09 -4.79 15.61
C ALA A 187 22.67 -3.38 15.16
N GLN A 188 23.45 -2.76 14.28
CA GLN A 188 23.10 -1.47 13.68
C GLN A 188 21.92 -1.62 12.72
N THR A 189 21.92 -2.64 11.85
CA THR A 189 20.79 -2.95 10.96
C THR A 189 19.48 -3.10 11.74
N ILE A 190 19.47 -3.91 12.82
CA ILE A 190 18.26 -4.15 13.62
C ILE A 190 17.75 -2.85 14.26
N ARG A 191 18.64 -2.00 14.80
CA ARG A 191 18.25 -0.71 15.39
C ARG A 191 17.57 0.21 14.38
N PHE A 192 18.17 0.38 13.20
CA PHE A 192 17.59 1.25 12.17
C PHE A 192 16.31 0.66 11.58
N MET A 193 16.20 -0.66 11.45
CA MET A 193 14.96 -1.30 11.01
C MET A 193 13.80 -1.07 11.98
N TRP A 194 14.03 -1.17 13.29
CA TRP A 194 13.00 -0.83 14.27
C TRP A 194 12.60 0.65 14.21
N LEU A 195 13.55 1.54 13.94
CA LEU A 195 13.25 2.95 13.72
C LEU A 195 12.40 3.17 12.46
N THR A 196 12.71 2.50 11.34
CA THR A 196 11.86 2.55 10.13
C THR A 196 10.44 2.07 10.42
N VAL A 197 10.28 0.93 11.11
CA VAL A 197 8.95 0.39 11.47
C VAL A 197 8.19 1.36 12.37
N LEU A 198 8.84 1.96 13.37
CA LEU A 198 8.21 2.95 14.25
C LEU A 198 7.73 4.17 13.47
N LEU A 199 8.55 4.70 12.55
CA LEU A 199 8.16 5.83 11.70
C LEU A 199 6.96 5.48 10.80
N GLY A 200 6.91 4.27 10.26
CA GLY A 200 5.75 3.77 9.50
C GLY A 200 4.48 3.67 10.36
N VAL A 201 4.58 3.20 11.60
CA VAL A 201 3.45 3.18 12.55
C VAL A 201 2.97 4.59 12.87
N LEU A 202 3.88 5.53 13.10
CA LEU A 202 3.54 6.93 13.36
C LEU A 202 2.84 7.57 12.15
N PHE A 203 3.31 7.32 10.93
CA PHE A 203 2.64 7.77 9.70
C PHE A 203 1.19 7.28 9.65
N LEU A 204 0.95 6.00 9.89
CA LEU A 204 -0.40 5.43 9.88
C LEU A 204 -1.31 6.05 10.96
N GLY A 205 -0.74 6.32 12.14
CA GLY A 205 -1.46 7.00 13.22
C GLY A 205 -1.87 8.43 12.85
N VAL A 206 -0.96 9.22 12.27
CA VAL A 206 -1.24 10.58 11.81
C VAL A 206 -2.23 10.56 10.65
N GLN A 207 -2.12 9.61 9.71
CA GLN A 207 -3.08 9.44 8.61
C GLN A 207 -4.48 9.09 9.12
N GLY A 208 -4.57 8.22 10.13
CA GLY A 208 -5.85 7.88 10.78
C GLY A 208 -6.48 9.09 11.50
N TYR A 209 -5.65 9.91 12.16
CA TYR A 209 -6.10 11.17 12.75
C TYR A 209 -6.60 12.16 11.70
N GLU A 210 -5.87 12.33 10.58
CA GLU A 210 -6.30 13.17 9.47
C GLU A 210 -7.67 12.72 8.95
N TYR A 211 -7.86 11.41 8.71
CA TYR A 211 -9.16 10.89 8.25
C TYR A 211 -10.28 11.18 9.24
N HIS A 212 -10.04 11.01 10.54
CA HIS A 212 -11.03 11.37 11.54
C HIS A 212 -11.39 12.87 11.46
N HIS A 213 -10.38 13.76 11.46
CA HIS A 213 -10.57 15.21 11.35
C HIS A 213 -11.32 15.62 10.07
N LEU A 214 -10.98 15.02 8.93
CA LEU A 214 -11.66 15.24 7.66
C LEU A 214 -13.15 14.89 7.74
N TYR A 215 -13.47 13.73 8.32
CA TYR A 215 -14.85 13.24 8.42
C TYR A 215 -15.67 14.03 9.44
N THR A 216 -15.11 14.39 10.60
CA THR A 216 -15.87 15.00 11.70
C THR A 216 -15.93 16.52 11.62
N ASP A 217 -14.81 17.17 11.32
CA ASP A 217 -14.66 18.62 11.51
C ASP A 217 -14.80 19.36 10.17
N LEU A 218 -14.34 18.75 9.08
CA LEU A 218 -14.38 19.36 7.74
C LEU A 218 -15.49 18.80 6.84
N ASN A 219 -16.23 17.79 7.31
CA ASN A 219 -17.29 17.10 6.58
C ASN A 219 -16.85 16.54 5.20
N LEU A 220 -15.54 16.31 5.00
CA LEU A 220 -15.00 15.69 3.80
C LEU A 220 -15.11 14.17 3.94
N LYS A 221 -16.02 13.58 3.17
CA LYS A 221 -16.38 12.16 3.19
C LYS A 221 -16.14 11.53 1.82
N LEU A 222 -16.19 10.20 1.75
CA LEU A 222 -16.24 9.46 0.47
C LEU A 222 -17.41 9.92 -0.42
N SER A 223 -18.51 10.39 0.20
CA SER A 223 -19.69 10.91 -0.48
C SER A 223 -19.61 12.39 -0.89
N SER A 224 -18.49 13.07 -0.63
CA SER A 224 -18.28 14.49 -0.94
C SER A 224 -17.94 14.72 -2.43
N GLY A 225 -18.74 14.11 -3.31
CA GLY A 225 -18.58 14.17 -4.75
C GLY A 225 -17.26 13.57 -5.26
N ALA A 226 -16.88 13.96 -6.48
CA ALA A 226 -15.70 13.43 -7.16
C ALA A 226 -14.38 13.75 -6.44
N TYR A 227 -14.29 14.90 -5.76
CA TYR A 227 -13.11 15.25 -4.96
C TYR A 227 -12.95 14.29 -3.77
N GLY A 228 -13.98 14.15 -2.92
CA GLY A 228 -13.93 13.25 -1.77
C GLY A 228 -13.67 11.79 -2.17
N SER A 229 -14.35 11.29 -3.21
CA SER A 229 -14.15 9.92 -3.68
C SER A 229 -12.73 9.68 -4.17
N THR A 230 -12.17 10.57 -5.01
CA THR A 230 -10.81 10.41 -5.53
C THR A 230 -9.77 10.60 -4.44
N PHE A 231 -9.94 11.57 -3.54
CA PHE A 231 -9.07 11.80 -2.38
C PHE A 231 -8.94 10.55 -1.51
N PHE A 232 -10.05 9.97 -1.04
CA PHE A 232 -10.03 8.81 -0.15
C PHE A 232 -9.61 7.52 -0.86
N MET A 233 -9.91 7.36 -2.15
CA MET A 233 -9.44 6.19 -2.89
C MET A 233 -7.91 6.24 -3.07
N LEU A 234 -7.37 7.38 -3.52
CA LEU A 234 -5.92 7.55 -3.70
C LEU A 234 -5.14 7.44 -2.39
N THR A 235 -5.53 8.21 -1.37
CA THR A 235 -4.84 8.21 -0.07
C THR A 235 -5.10 6.91 0.70
N GLY A 236 -6.28 6.31 0.56
CA GLY A 236 -6.67 5.09 1.28
C GLY A 236 -5.94 3.86 0.74
N PHE A 237 -5.85 3.71 -0.58
CA PHE A 237 -5.03 2.65 -1.17
C PHE A 237 -3.56 2.85 -0.83
N HIS A 238 -3.04 4.08 -0.84
CA HIS A 238 -1.68 4.32 -0.38
C HIS A 238 -1.48 3.94 1.10
N GLY A 239 -2.39 4.33 1.99
CA GLY A 239 -2.36 3.93 3.39
C GLY A 239 -2.36 2.40 3.58
N LEU A 240 -3.14 1.67 2.77
CA LEU A 240 -3.10 0.20 2.74
C LEU A 240 -1.71 -0.32 2.32
N HIS A 241 -1.10 0.26 1.30
CA HIS A 241 0.25 -0.12 0.85
C HIS A 241 1.31 0.19 1.92
N VAL A 242 1.23 1.34 2.59
CA VAL A 242 2.10 1.67 3.71
C VAL A 242 1.93 0.64 4.84
N PHE A 243 0.69 0.26 5.16
CA PHE A 243 0.43 -0.76 6.18
C PHE A 243 1.03 -2.11 5.82
N ILE A 244 0.83 -2.59 4.59
CA ILE A 244 1.41 -3.85 4.09
C ILE A 244 2.94 -3.78 4.10
N GLY A 245 3.51 -2.68 3.61
CA GLY A 245 4.96 -2.45 3.61
C GLY A 245 5.54 -2.43 5.02
N MET A 246 4.83 -1.84 5.98
CA MET A 246 5.24 -1.79 7.39
C MET A 246 5.23 -3.19 8.00
N LEU A 247 4.21 -4.01 7.71
CA LEU A 247 4.19 -5.42 8.11
C LEU A 247 5.34 -6.21 7.49
N MET A 248 5.64 -6.00 6.19
CA MET A 248 6.80 -6.63 5.54
C MET A 248 8.10 -6.26 6.26
N LEU A 249 8.33 -4.97 6.53
CA LEU A 249 9.52 -4.51 7.25
C LEU A 249 9.57 -5.06 8.68
N LEU A 250 8.45 -5.14 9.39
CA LEU A 250 8.34 -5.76 10.70
C LEU A 250 8.78 -7.23 10.66
N PHE A 251 8.22 -8.03 9.73
CA PHE A 251 8.61 -9.44 9.61
C PHE A 251 10.06 -9.63 9.17
N ILE A 252 10.59 -8.77 8.30
CA ILE A 252 12.02 -8.76 7.96
C ILE A 252 12.87 -8.42 9.18
N THR A 253 12.44 -7.47 10.02
CA THR A 253 13.13 -7.12 11.28
C THR A 253 13.17 -8.31 12.24
N LEU A 254 12.05 -9.02 12.39
CA LEU A 254 12.00 -10.24 13.21
C LEU A 254 12.90 -11.36 12.66
N ARG A 255 12.99 -11.50 11.33
CA ARG A 255 13.92 -12.45 10.68
C ARG A 255 15.39 -12.04 10.85
N LEU A 256 15.69 -10.75 10.76
CA LEU A 256 17.01 -10.18 11.05
C LEU A 256 17.45 -10.45 12.48
N GLN A 257 16.53 -10.41 13.45
CA GLN A 257 16.84 -10.79 14.84
C GLN A 257 17.19 -12.28 14.96
N LYS A 258 16.51 -13.15 14.21
CA LYS A 258 16.66 -14.62 14.30
C LYS A 258 17.91 -15.20 13.64
N GLY A 259 18.44 -14.58 12.59
CA GLY A 259 19.62 -15.17 11.93
C GLY A 259 19.64 -15.05 10.43
N HIS A 260 18.46 -14.84 9.83
CA HIS A 260 18.13 -15.38 8.52
C HIS A 260 18.75 -14.63 7.33
N PHE A 261 19.65 -13.69 7.57
CA PHE A 261 20.22 -12.84 6.52
C PHE A 261 21.72 -12.70 6.71
N THR A 262 22.45 -12.79 5.59
CA THR A 262 23.89 -12.52 5.51
C THR A 262 24.17 -11.32 4.60
N PRO A 263 25.36 -10.71 4.67
CA PRO A 263 25.74 -9.60 3.79
C PRO A 263 25.64 -9.94 2.29
N GLU A 264 25.70 -11.22 1.92
CA GLU A 264 25.62 -11.71 0.54
C GLU A 264 24.23 -12.25 0.18
N ARG A 265 23.46 -12.73 1.18
CA ARG A 265 22.15 -13.36 0.98
C ARG A 265 21.09 -12.70 1.85
N HIS A 266 20.41 -11.71 1.27
CA HIS A 266 19.39 -10.92 1.96
C HIS A 266 18.27 -10.39 1.04
N PHE A 267 17.91 -11.13 0.00
CA PHE A 267 16.88 -10.71 -0.95
C PHE A 267 15.55 -10.33 -0.27
N GLY A 268 15.10 -11.06 0.75
CA GLY A 268 13.86 -10.73 1.46
C GLY A 268 13.88 -9.31 2.06
N PHE A 269 15.05 -8.86 2.53
CA PHE A 269 15.26 -7.49 2.98
C PHE A 269 15.22 -6.51 1.80
N GLU A 270 15.96 -6.79 0.72
CA GLU A 270 16.01 -5.91 -0.45
C GLU A 270 14.63 -5.74 -1.11
N GLY A 271 13.87 -6.82 -1.26
CA GLY A 271 12.51 -6.76 -1.79
C GLY A 271 11.60 -5.88 -0.93
N ALA A 272 11.63 -6.04 0.39
CA ALA A 272 10.88 -5.16 1.30
C ALA A 272 11.35 -3.70 1.23
N ALA A 273 12.66 -3.47 1.05
CA ALA A 273 13.21 -2.12 0.88
C ALA A 273 12.79 -1.47 -0.44
N TRP A 274 12.80 -2.22 -1.55
CA TRP A 274 12.30 -1.74 -2.84
C TRP A 274 10.82 -1.37 -2.75
N TYR A 275 10.01 -2.21 -2.10
CA TYR A 275 8.60 -1.91 -1.87
C TYR A 275 8.40 -0.65 -1.05
N TRP A 276 9.14 -0.48 0.05
CA TRP A 276 9.02 0.69 0.91
C TRP A 276 9.37 1.99 0.18
N HIS A 277 10.47 2.01 -0.59
CA HIS A 277 10.82 3.17 -1.41
C HIS A 277 9.80 3.45 -2.52
N PHE A 278 9.18 2.42 -3.10
CA PHE A 278 8.05 2.60 -4.02
C PHE A 278 6.90 3.35 -3.32
N VAL A 279 6.53 2.92 -2.12
CA VAL A 279 5.47 3.57 -1.32
C VAL A 279 5.81 5.02 -0.99
N ASP A 280 7.08 5.33 -0.67
CA ASP A 280 7.56 6.71 -0.47
C ASP A 280 7.36 7.57 -1.74
N VAL A 281 7.72 7.04 -2.91
CA VAL A 281 7.59 7.77 -4.18
C VAL A 281 6.13 8.05 -4.53
N VAL A 282 5.24 7.07 -4.34
CA VAL A 282 3.80 7.28 -4.55
C VAL A 282 3.26 8.35 -3.60
N TRP A 283 3.72 8.38 -2.34
CA TRP A 283 3.34 9.43 -1.40
C TRP A 283 3.72 10.82 -1.89
N LEU A 284 4.92 11.00 -2.43
CA LEU A 284 5.33 12.30 -2.98
C LEU A 284 4.42 12.74 -4.14
N GLY A 285 4.01 11.79 -4.98
CA GLY A 285 3.00 12.04 -6.02
C GLY A 285 1.66 12.49 -5.43
N LEU A 286 1.17 11.82 -4.38
CA LEU A 286 -0.05 12.21 -3.67
C LEU A 286 0.07 13.58 -3.01
N TYR A 287 1.16 13.81 -2.28
CA TYR A 287 1.44 15.06 -1.60
C TYR A 287 1.38 16.24 -2.58
N MET A 288 2.00 16.11 -3.75
CA MET A 288 1.97 17.14 -4.78
C MET A 288 0.61 17.25 -5.48
N LEU A 289 0.04 16.16 -5.97
CA LEU A 289 -1.14 16.20 -6.85
C LEU A 289 -2.47 16.37 -6.12
N VAL A 290 -2.55 15.95 -4.86
CA VAL A 290 -3.78 15.94 -4.06
C VAL A 290 -3.83 17.09 -3.06
N TYR A 291 -2.71 17.39 -2.39
CA TYR A 291 -2.68 18.41 -1.33
C TYR A 291 -2.23 19.78 -1.80
N TRP A 292 -1.35 19.87 -2.81
CA TRP A 292 -0.88 21.15 -3.35
C TRP A 292 -1.68 21.67 -4.54
N LEU A 293 -2.11 20.77 -5.43
CA LEU A 293 -2.82 21.10 -6.68
C LEU A 293 -4.30 20.73 -6.59
#